data_AF-A0A7X8ZV76-F1
#
_entry.id   AF-A0A7X8ZV76-F1
#
_cell.length_a   1.000
_cell.length_b   1.000
_cell.length_c   1.000
_cell.angle_alpha   90.00
_cell.angle_beta   90.00
_cell.angle_gamma   90.00
#
_symmetry.space_group_name_H-M   'P 1'
#
loop_
_entity.id
_entity.type
_entity.pdbx_description
1 polymer ?
#
loop_
_entity_poly.entity_id
_entity_poly.type
_entity_poly.pdbx_seq_one_letter_code
_entity_poly.pdbx_strand_id
1 'polypeptide(L)'
;MQDYYILRLPKDLRITLEKERNRLYAMCGDRSLLSREPCIILGPASEQVAHIIPSPPLPVIVEGRARYANGILHLPLADSTVLDRTRESLRTSWPIHGIFLGTVDIEYERANLAVGSLSFAVMETTATSWRIGRERRLHSDRYR
;
A
#
# COMPACT_ATOMS: atom_id res chain seq x y z
N MET A 1 3.94 15.39 11.84
CA MET A 1 3.72 15.18 10.40
C MET A 1 4.63 14.04 10.00
N GLN A 2 4.10 12.96 9.44
CA GLN A 2 4.89 11.77 9.12
C GLN A 2 4.63 11.39 7.67
N ASP A 3 5.67 11.45 6.85
CA ASP A 3 5.58 11.02 5.46
C ASP A 3 5.84 9.51 5.40
N TYR A 4 5.32 8.87 4.35
CA TYR A 4 5.43 7.43 4.15
C TYR A 4 5.95 7.10 2.75
N TYR A 5 6.86 6.14 2.69
CA TYR A 5 7.16 5.45 1.44
C TYR A 5 6.02 4.49 1.12
N ILE A 6 5.53 4.54 -0.11
CA ILE A 6 4.44 3.69 -0.57
C ILE A 6 4.73 3.07 -1.94
N LEU A 7 4.12 1.93 -2.20
CA LEU A 7 3.89 1.43 -3.55
C LEU A 7 2.45 1.77 -3.95
N ARG A 8 2.31 2.71 -4.89
CA ARG A 8 1.03 3.03 -5.51
C ARG A 8 0.61 1.92 -6.45
N LEU A 9 -0.66 1.57 -6.36
CA LEU A 9 -1.30 0.57 -7.19
C LEU A 9 -1.66 1.16 -8.56
N PRO A 10 -1.87 0.32 -9.60
CA PRO A 10 -2.37 0.76 -10.89
C PRO A 10 -3.68 1.54 -10.74
N LYS A 11 -3.88 2.56 -11.58
CA LYS A 11 -5.04 3.47 -11.51
C LYS A 11 -6.37 2.72 -11.41
N ASP A 12 -6.57 1.71 -12.25
CA ASP A 12 -7.84 0.98 -12.30
C ASP A 12 -8.09 0.16 -11.03
N LEU A 13 -7.02 -0.39 -10.44
CA LEU A 13 -7.10 -1.10 -9.17
C LEU A 13 -7.41 -0.14 -8.02
N ARG A 14 -6.80 1.06 -7.99
CA ARG A 14 -7.12 2.09 -7.00
C ARG A 14 -8.58 2.51 -7.05
N ILE A 15 -9.10 2.80 -8.24
CA ILE A 15 -10.52 3.15 -8.44
C ILE A 15 -11.44 2.04 -7.95
N THR A 16 -11.09 0.78 -8.22
CA THR A 16 -11.88 -0.37 -7.79
C THR A 16 -11.90 -0.49 -6.26
N LEU A 17 -10.74 -0.43 -5.62
CA LEU A 17 -10.60 -0.49 -4.17
C LEU A 17 -11.24 0.71 -3.46
N GLU A 18 -11.21 1.91 -4.06
CA GLU A 18 -11.92 3.09 -3.55
C GLU A 18 -13.43 2.87 -3.53
N LYS A 19 -14.00 2.30 -4.60
CA LYS A 19 -15.43 1.96 -4.63
C LYS A 19 -15.78 0.93 -3.56
N GLU A 20 -14.94 -0.08 -3.36
CA GLU A 20 -15.11 -1.10 -2.32
C GLU A 20 -15.06 -0.46 -0.92
N ARG A 21 -14.07 0.40 -0.64
CA ARG A 21 -13.94 1.13 0.63
C ARG A 21 -15.10 2.08 0.90
N ASN A 22 -15.63 2.75 -0.12
CA ASN A 22 -16.83 3.58 0.01
C ASN A 22 -18.06 2.75 0.41
N ARG A 23 -18.20 1.52 -0.10
CA ARG A 23 -19.27 0.60 0.32
C ARG A 23 -19.09 0.16 1.77
N LEU A 24 -17.86 -0.22 2.16
CA LEU A 24 -17.55 -0.57 3.55
C LEU A 24 -17.83 0.60 4.50
N TYR A 25 -17.46 1.82 4.10
CA TYR A 25 -17.76 3.04 4.86
C TYR A 25 -19.27 3.25 5.03
N ALA A 26 -20.05 3.05 3.97
CA ALA A 26 -21.50 3.17 4.07
C ALA A 26 -22.12 2.13 5.02
N MET A 27 -21.46 0.99 5.25
CA MET A 27 -21.92 -0.06 6.15
C MET A 27 -21.55 0.20 7.61
N CYS A 28 -20.31 0.60 7.90
CA CYS A 28 -19.82 0.74 9.29
C CYS A 28 -19.64 2.17 9.78
N GLY A 29 -19.63 3.17 8.88
CA GLY A 29 -19.47 4.58 9.22
C GLY A 29 -18.05 5.01 9.59
N ASP A 30 -17.04 4.12 9.51
CA ASP A 30 -15.68 4.43 9.94
C ASP A 30 -14.88 5.22 8.89
N ARG A 31 -14.54 6.47 9.23
CA ARG A 31 -13.83 7.40 8.32
C ARG A 31 -12.42 6.98 7.96
N SER A 32 -11.79 6.04 8.67
CA SER A 32 -10.46 5.53 8.33
C SER A 32 -10.43 4.88 6.94
N LEU A 33 -11.58 4.32 6.50
CA LEU A 33 -11.78 3.78 5.15
C LEU A 33 -11.74 4.84 4.05
N LEU A 34 -11.73 6.14 4.38
CA LEU A 34 -11.63 7.25 3.43
C LEU A 34 -10.33 8.05 3.62
N SER A 35 -9.52 7.70 4.62
CA SER A 35 -8.44 8.56 5.12
C SER A 35 -7.24 8.70 4.19
N ARG A 36 -6.99 7.72 3.31
CA ARG A 36 -5.79 7.59 2.43
C ARG A 36 -6.16 6.89 1.13
N GLU A 37 -5.36 7.01 0.07
CA GLU A 37 -5.55 6.15 -1.11
C GLU A 37 -5.18 4.67 -0.81
N PRO A 38 -5.81 3.69 -1.49
CA PRO A 38 -5.37 2.30 -1.42
C PRO A 38 -3.94 2.16 -1.96
N CYS A 39 -3.03 1.75 -1.10
CA CYS A 39 -1.61 1.59 -1.40
C CYS A 39 -0.96 0.53 -0.51
N ILE A 40 0.23 0.08 -0.87
CA ILE A 40 1.06 -0.74 0.02
C ILE A 40 2.02 0.21 0.73
N ILE A 41 1.96 0.27 2.06
CA ILE A 41 2.84 1.12 2.85
C ILE A 41 4.14 0.36 3.11
N LEU A 42 5.27 0.97 2.71
CA LEU A 42 6.60 0.41 2.92
C LEU A 42 7.14 0.76 4.30
N GLY A 43 6.83 1.95 4.78
CA GLY A 43 7.20 2.43 6.12
C GLY A 43 7.32 3.96 6.17
N PRO A 44 7.71 4.54 7.31
CA PRO A 44 8.01 5.98 7.41
C PRO A 44 9.08 6.39 6.39
N ALA A 45 8.86 7.53 5.75
CA ALA A 45 9.83 8.16 4.88
C ALA A 45 10.93 8.84 5.71
N SER A 46 12.15 8.77 5.20
CA SER A 46 13.33 9.47 5.72
C SER A 46 13.78 10.51 4.71
N GLU A 47 14.59 11.49 5.12
CA GLU A 47 15.11 12.50 4.19
C GLU A 47 16.08 11.90 3.15
N GLN A 48 16.63 10.71 3.42
CA GLN A 48 17.56 9.98 2.56
C GLN A 48 16.82 8.93 1.73
N VAL A 49 16.28 9.33 0.59
CA VAL A 49 15.72 8.39 -0.38
C VAL A 49 16.87 7.69 -1.12
N ALA A 50 16.91 6.36 -1.07
CA ALA A 50 17.88 5.58 -1.84
C ALA A 50 17.81 5.91 -3.34
N HIS A 51 18.97 6.07 -3.98
CA HIS A 51 19.03 6.38 -5.42
C HIS A 51 18.45 5.25 -6.30
N ILE A 52 18.55 4.01 -5.85
CA ILE A 52 17.99 2.82 -6.50
C ILE A 52 17.10 2.13 -5.49
N ILE A 53 15.85 1.92 -5.85
CA ILE A 53 14.84 1.24 -5.03
C ILE A 53 14.48 -0.05 -5.78
N PRO A 54 14.80 -1.24 -5.24
CA PRO A 54 14.53 -2.48 -5.93
C PRO A 54 13.01 -2.69 -6.00
N SER A 55 12.53 -3.07 -7.18
CA SER A 55 11.13 -3.46 -7.36
C SER A 55 10.90 -4.82 -6.68
N PRO A 56 9.76 -5.02 -6.00
CA PRO A 56 9.33 -6.38 -5.67
C PRO A 56 9.14 -7.19 -6.96
N PRO A 57 9.34 -8.51 -6.93
CA PRO A 57 9.08 -9.37 -8.08
C PRO A 57 7.60 -9.30 -8.46
N LEU A 58 7.33 -9.01 -9.74
CA LEU A 58 5.98 -8.86 -10.28
C LEU A 58 5.57 -10.12 -11.06
N PRO A 59 4.27 -10.51 -11.05
CA PRO A 59 3.20 -9.87 -10.32
C PRO A 59 3.23 -10.18 -8.82
N VAL A 60 2.87 -9.20 -7.98
CA VAL A 60 2.64 -9.46 -6.55
C VAL A 60 1.23 -10.00 -6.38
N ILE A 61 1.09 -11.15 -5.70
CA ILE A 61 -0.21 -11.75 -5.40
C ILE A 61 -0.74 -11.20 -4.09
N VAL A 62 -1.98 -10.71 -4.11
CA VAL A 62 -2.71 -10.18 -2.95
C VAL A 62 -3.89 -11.11 -2.68
N GLU A 63 -3.99 -11.59 -1.45
CA GLU A 63 -5.12 -12.39 -1.00
C GLU A 63 -6.39 -11.53 -0.95
N GLY A 64 -7.51 -12.16 -1.28
CA GLY A 64 -8.80 -11.50 -1.34
C GLY A 64 -9.47 -11.30 0.03
N ARG A 65 -9.06 -12.03 1.05
CA ARG A 65 -9.61 -11.91 2.41
C ARG A 65 -8.82 -10.87 3.21
N ALA A 66 -9.49 -9.83 3.68
CA ALA A 66 -8.88 -8.82 4.52
C ALA A 66 -8.50 -9.39 5.89
N ARG A 67 -7.42 -8.86 6.46
CA ARG A 67 -6.96 -9.15 7.81
C ARG A 67 -6.85 -7.84 8.59
N TYR A 68 -7.27 -7.87 9.85
CA TYR A 68 -7.02 -6.79 10.81
C TYR A 68 -5.87 -7.19 11.71
N ALA A 69 -4.77 -6.44 11.66
CA ALA A 69 -3.59 -6.67 12.49
C ALA A 69 -2.87 -5.35 12.75
N ASN A 70 -2.28 -5.18 13.94
CA ASN A 70 -1.55 -3.97 14.33
C ASN A 70 -2.37 -2.67 14.14
N GLY A 71 -3.69 -2.74 14.38
CA GLY A 71 -4.59 -1.59 14.19
C GLY A 71 -4.93 -1.26 12.73
N ILE A 72 -4.59 -2.14 11.77
CA ILE A 72 -4.72 -1.88 10.35
C ILE A 72 -5.48 -3.00 9.66
N LEU A 73 -6.54 -2.62 8.96
CA LEU A 73 -7.24 -3.46 7.99
C LEU A 73 -6.52 -3.41 6.65
N HIS A 74 -6.14 -4.58 6.13
CA HIS A 74 -5.43 -4.69 4.88
C HIS A 74 -5.77 -5.97 4.11
N LEU A 75 -5.57 -5.95 2.79
CA LEU A 75 -5.52 -7.16 1.98
C LEU A 75 -4.07 -7.67 1.98
N PRO A 76 -3.77 -8.82 2.59
CA PRO A 76 -2.40 -9.28 2.75
C PRO A 76 -1.80 -9.75 1.43
N LEU A 77 -0.48 -9.63 1.31
CA LEU A 77 0.27 -10.26 0.23
C LEU A 77 0.39 -11.76 0.50
N ALA A 78 0.28 -12.58 -0.54
CA ALA A 78 0.40 -14.03 -0.40
C ALA A 78 1.80 -14.46 0.06
N ASP A 79 2.83 -13.71 -0.35
CA ASP A 79 4.21 -13.85 0.14
C ASP A 79 4.55 -12.60 0.97
N SER A 80 4.76 -12.79 2.28
CA SER A 80 5.13 -11.70 3.18
C SER A 80 6.53 -11.16 2.94
N THR A 81 7.44 -11.94 2.33
CA THR A 81 8.85 -11.55 2.14
C THR A 81 9.07 -10.70 0.88
N VAL A 82 8.04 -10.56 0.03
CA VAL A 82 8.13 -9.92 -1.28
C VAL A 82 8.58 -8.44 -1.22
N LEU A 83 8.40 -7.78 -0.06
CA LEU A 83 8.76 -6.38 0.16
C LEU A 83 10.10 -6.19 0.87
N ASP A 84 10.74 -7.26 1.35
CA ASP A 84 11.87 -7.17 2.28
C ASP A 84 13.04 -6.39 1.68
N ARG A 85 13.45 -6.73 0.46
CA ARG A 85 14.53 -6.03 -0.25
C ARG A 85 14.22 -4.55 -0.47
N THR A 86 12.97 -4.22 -0.81
CA THR A 86 12.53 -2.83 -1.02
C THR A 86 12.60 -2.05 0.29
N ARG A 87 12.14 -2.65 1.40
CA ARG A 87 12.16 -2.03 2.73
C ARG A 87 13.57 -1.88 3.29
N GLU A 88 14.41 -2.89 3.12
CA GLU A 88 15.82 -2.88 3.51
C GLU A 88 16.58 -1.76 2.80
N SER A 89 16.40 -1.63 1.48
CA SER A 89 16.99 -0.56 0.68
C SER A 89 16.57 0.84 1.15
N LEU A 90 15.35 0.98 1.64
CA LEU A 90 14.81 2.21 2.20
C LEU A 90 15.10 2.40 3.70
N ARG A 91 15.75 1.42 4.35
CA ARG A 91 16.02 1.38 5.80
C ARG A 91 14.77 1.66 6.63
N THR A 92 13.65 1.05 6.23
CA THR A 92 12.35 1.28 6.84
C THR A 92 11.68 -0.05 7.18
N SER A 93 10.68 -0.01 8.05
CA SER A 93 9.87 -1.17 8.39
C SER A 93 8.41 -0.76 8.55
N TRP A 94 7.52 -1.73 8.35
CA TRP A 94 6.09 -1.52 8.51
C TRP A 94 5.41 -2.79 9.02
N PRO A 95 4.46 -2.70 9.96
CA PRO A 95 3.92 -3.86 10.66
C PRO A 95 2.97 -4.75 9.82
N ILE A 96 2.63 -4.33 8.59
CA ILE A 96 1.76 -5.11 7.69
C ILE A 96 2.40 -5.30 6.31
N HIS A 97 2.03 -6.38 5.65
CA HIS A 97 2.45 -6.72 4.30
C HIS A 97 1.20 -6.86 3.44
N GLY A 98 0.71 -5.74 2.89
CA GLY A 98 -0.54 -5.74 2.15
C GLY A 98 -1.02 -4.36 1.72
N ILE A 99 -2.15 -4.36 1.01
CA ILE A 99 -2.84 -3.14 0.60
C ILE A 99 -3.62 -2.59 1.79
N PHE A 100 -3.29 -1.38 2.20
CA PHE A 100 -4.01 -0.66 3.25
C PHE A 100 -5.46 -0.35 2.84
N LEU A 101 -6.41 -0.65 3.72
CA LEU A 101 -7.83 -0.32 3.55
C LEU A 101 -8.32 0.71 4.58
N GLY A 102 -7.89 0.59 5.84
CA GLY A 102 -8.34 1.45 6.93
C GLY A 102 -7.79 0.99 8.29
N THR A 103 -8.34 1.52 9.38
CA THR A 103 -7.97 1.17 10.76
C THR A 103 -9.17 0.67 11.56
N VAL A 104 -10.16 0.11 10.86
CA VAL A 104 -11.39 -0.43 11.44
C VAL A 104 -11.37 -1.96 11.37
N ASP A 105 -11.79 -2.63 12.42
CA ASP A 105 -11.88 -4.09 12.47
C ASP A 105 -13.23 -4.55 11.89
N ILE A 106 -13.23 -4.99 10.63
CA ILE A 106 -14.40 -5.51 9.92
C ILE A 106 -14.00 -6.68 9.02
N GLU A 107 -14.95 -7.56 8.76
CA GLU A 107 -14.79 -8.63 7.78
C GLU A 107 -14.98 -8.08 6.36
N TYR A 108 -14.04 -8.42 5.48
CA TYR A 108 -14.10 -8.07 4.07
C TYR A 108 -13.41 -9.14 3.22
N GLU A 109 -14.05 -9.55 2.13
CA GLU A 109 -13.51 -10.53 1.20
C GLU A 109 -13.81 -10.16 -0.26
N ARG A 110 -12.88 -10.50 -1.14
CA ARG A 110 -12.96 -10.35 -2.59
C ARG A 110 -12.17 -11.48 -3.26
N ALA A 111 -12.14 -11.51 -4.59
CA ALA A 111 -11.24 -12.42 -5.31
C ALA A 111 -9.75 -12.04 -5.10
N ASN A 112 -8.83 -13.00 -5.22
CA ASN A 112 -7.40 -12.71 -5.21
C ASN A 112 -7.02 -11.78 -6.38
N LEU A 113 -5.93 -11.02 -6.23
CA LEU A 113 -5.41 -10.11 -7.26
C LEU A 113 -3.97 -10.45 -7.60
N ALA A 114 -3.65 -10.33 -8.89
CA ALA A 114 -2.28 -10.23 -9.36
C ALA A 114 -1.98 -8.78 -9.74
N VAL A 115 -1.07 -8.13 -9.01
CA VAL A 115 -0.67 -6.74 -9.27
C VAL A 115 0.57 -6.75 -10.16
N GLY A 116 0.37 -6.48 -11.45
CA GLY A 116 1.42 -6.54 -12.47
C GLY A 116 2.29 -5.28 -12.60
N SER A 117 1.95 -4.19 -11.92
CA SER A 117 2.78 -2.97 -11.90
C SER A 117 2.60 -2.18 -10.62
N LEU A 118 3.67 -1.56 -10.15
CA LEU A 118 3.72 -0.74 -8.94
C LEU A 118 4.59 0.50 -9.20
N SER A 119 4.21 1.63 -8.63
CA SER A 119 5.02 2.86 -8.64
C SER A 119 5.45 3.19 -7.22
N PHE A 120 6.73 3.53 -7.04
CA PHE A 120 7.19 4.06 -5.76
C PHE A 120 6.75 5.51 -5.61
N ALA A 121 6.27 5.89 -4.44
CA ALA A 121 5.96 7.28 -4.14
C ALA A 121 6.20 7.64 -2.68
N VAL A 122 6.32 8.94 -2.42
CA VAL A 122 6.27 9.52 -1.07
C VAL A 122 4.86 10.08 -0.86
N MET A 123 4.14 9.51 0.09
CA MET A 123 2.86 10.02 0.57
C MET A 123 3.11 10.95 1.75
N GLU A 124 2.86 12.23 1.53
CA GLU A 124 2.96 13.25 2.57
C GLU A 124 1.63 13.34 3.31
N THR A 125 1.65 13.26 4.64
CA THR A 125 0.41 13.29 5.44
C THR A 125 0.39 14.46 6.41
N THR A 126 -0.73 15.18 6.42
CA THR A 126 -1.05 16.20 7.43
C THR A 126 -2.07 15.64 8.42
N ALA A 127 -2.50 16.46 9.39
CA ALA A 127 -3.55 16.06 10.33
C ALA A 127 -4.90 15.75 9.66
N THR A 128 -5.17 16.36 8.49
CA THR A 128 -6.50 16.31 7.85
C THR A 128 -6.47 15.90 6.39
N SER A 129 -5.29 15.73 5.79
CA SER A 129 -5.16 15.43 4.36
C SER A 129 -3.89 14.64 4.06
N TRP A 130 -3.81 14.12 2.85
CA TRP A 130 -2.61 13.51 2.30
C TRP A 130 -2.43 13.95 0.85
N ARG A 131 -1.20 13.90 0.36
CA ARG A 131 -0.87 14.11 -1.05
C ARG A 131 0.30 13.23 -1.46
N ILE A 132 0.46 13.03 -2.77
CA ILE A 132 1.66 12.41 -3.32
C ILE A 132 2.66 13.51 -3.66
N GLY A 133 3.77 13.55 -2.93
CA GLY A 133 4.82 14.56 -3.08
C GLY A 133 5.78 14.24 -4.22
N ARG A 134 6.24 12.99 -4.29
CA ARG A 134 7.16 12.48 -5.32
C ARG A 134 6.71 11.10 -5.77
N GLU A 135 6.77 10.83 -7.08
CA GLU A 135 6.46 9.52 -7.65
C GLU A 135 7.56 9.13 -8.65
N ARG A 136 7.99 7.87 -8.57
CA ARG A 136 8.93 7.25 -9.50
C ARG A 136 8.43 5.85 -9.84
N ARG A 137 8.28 5.57 -11.13
CA ARG A 137 7.92 4.22 -11.58
C ARG A 137 9.05 3.26 -11.25
N LEU A 138 8.72 2.14 -10.63
CA LEU A 138 9.67 1.05 -10.45
C LEU A 138 9.72 0.26 -11.77
N HIS A 139 10.88 0.25 -12.41
CA HIS A 139 11.11 -0.61 -13.57
C HIS A 139 11.39 -2.02 -13.06
N SER A 140 10.79 -3.02 -13.69
CA SER A 140 11.22 -4.39 -13.48
C SER A 140 12.65 -4.53 -14.00
N ASP A 141 13.52 -5.22 -13.26
CA ASP A 141 14.92 -5.51 -13.62
C ASP A 141 15.06 -6.41 -14.87
N ARG A 142 14.10 -6.39 -15.81
CA ARG A 142 14.17 -7.09 -17.10
C ARG A 142 15.20 -6.51 -18.09
N TYR A 143 15.97 -5.50 -17.67
CA TYR A 143 17.07 -4.95 -18.45
C TYR A 143 18.36 -4.96 -17.62
N ARG A 144 18.98 -6.14 -17.52
CA ARG A 144 20.42 -6.29 -17.34
C ARG A 144 20.92 -7.36 -18.28
#